data_AF-A0AAE1G7L3-F1
#
_entry.id   AF-A0AAE1G7L3-F1
#
_cell.length_a   1.000
_cell.length_b   1.000
_cell.length_c   1.000
_cell.angle_alpha   90.00
_cell.angle_beta   90.00
_cell.angle_gamma   90.00
#
_symmetry.space_group_name_H-M   'P 1'
#
loop_
_entity.id
_entity.type
_entity.pdbx_description
1 polymer ?
#
loop_
_entity_poly.entity_id
_entity_poly.type
_entity_poly.pdbx_seq_one_letter_code
_entity_poly.pdbx_strand_id
1 'polypeptide(L)'
;MLLDFHVDTNVELRHSSEVNRLLEPRFRRECGKRAFANSAPRLYNNLPSFVRAAETAALFKKRLKTHLFTLSYDLINEEMRPSFRL
;
A
#
# COMPACT_ATOMS: atom_id res chain seq x y z
N MET A 1 -7.40 29.30 1.96
CA MET A 1 -6.83 28.82 0.68
C MET A 1 -6.74 27.31 0.75
N LEU A 2 -7.85 26.63 0.43
CA LEU A 2 -7.88 25.18 0.27
C LEU A 2 -7.16 24.88 -1.05
N LEU A 3 -6.03 24.18 -0.97
CA LEU A 3 -5.44 23.58 -2.17
C LEU A 3 -6.38 22.46 -2.58
N ASP A 4 -7.28 22.76 -3.51
CA ASP A 4 -8.04 21.77 -4.25
C ASP A 4 -7.04 20.88 -4.97
N PHE A 5 -6.73 19.74 -4.35
CA PHE A 5 -6.08 18.64 -5.01
C PHE A 5 -7.09 18.08 -6.02
N HIS A 6 -7.18 18.75 -7.17
CA HIS A 6 -7.89 18.23 -8.31
C HIS A 6 -7.15 16.96 -8.74
N VAL A 7 -7.64 15.81 -8.27
CA VAL A 7 -7.21 14.51 -8.78
C VAL A 7 -7.78 14.46 -10.19
N ASP A 8 -6.96 14.84 -11.17
CA ASP A 8 -7.26 14.70 -12.59
C ASP A 8 -7.52 13.20 -12.85
N THR A 9 -8.79 12.83 -12.69
CA THR A 9 -9.32 11.48 -12.89
C THR A 9 -9.75 11.41 -14.34
N ASN A 10 -8.79 11.18 -15.24
CA ASN A 10 -9.10 10.71 -16.57
C ASN A 10 -7.89 9.98 -17.17
N VAL A 11 -7.97 8.64 -17.20
CA VAL A 11 -8.45 7.88 -18.37
C VAL A 11 -8.26 6.40 -18.02
N GLU A 12 -9.36 5.65 -17.99
CA GLU A 12 -9.39 4.20 -17.75
C GLU A 12 -8.75 3.39 -18.88
N LEU A 13 -8.58 2.10 -18.57
CA LEU A 13 -8.11 0.98 -19.38
C LEU A 13 -6.59 0.91 -19.49
N ARG A 14 -5.94 0.13 -18.60
CA ARG A 14 -5.28 -1.17 -18.91
C ARG A 14 -4.95 -1.92 -17.60
N HIS A 15 -5.44 -3.17 -17.49
CA HIS A 15 -5.14 -4.18 -16.45
C HIS A 15 -5.70 -3.89 -15.05
N SER A 16 -6.37 -4.80 -14.34
CA SER A 16 -6.13 -6.24 -14.24
C SER A 16 -7.28 -6.83 -13.43
N SER A 17 -7.67 -8.07 -13.69
CA SER A 17 -8.69 -8.88 -13.01
C SER A 17 -8.43 -9.18 -11.52
N GLU A 18 -7.70 -8.32 -10.82
CA GLU A 18 -7.34 -8.51 -9.42
C GLU A 18 -8.37 -7.89 -8.49
N VAL A 19 -9.10 -8.76 -7.79
CA VAL A 19 -9.99 -8.40 -6.68
C VAL A 19 -9.17 -7.65 -5.63
N ASN A 20 -9.65 -6.49 -5.17
CA ASN A 20 -9.00 -5.63 -4.18
C ASN A 20 -7.71 -4.93 -4.66
N ARG A 21 -7.66 -4.39 -5.89
CA ARG A 21 -6.61 -3.46 -6.31
C ARG A 21 -7.15 -2.03 -6.29
N LEU A 22 -6.42 -1.11 -5.65
CA LEU A 22 -6.78 0.31 -5.58
C LEU A 22 -6.22 1.09 -6.77
N LEU A 23 -6.93 2.13 -7.19
CA LEU A 23 -6.46 3.05 -8.22
C LEU A 23 -5.31 3.91 -7.66
N GLU A 24 -4.17 3.89 -8.34
CA GLU A 24 -3.02 4.72 -7.99
C GLU A 24 -3.13 6.07 -8.71
N PRO A 25 -3.33 7.18 -7.98
CA PRO A 25 -3.47 8.50 -8.58
C PRO A 25 -2.14 8.99 -9.14
N ARG A 26 -2.23 9.74 -10.24
CA ARG A 26 -1.09 10.43 -10.84
C ARG A 26 -0.93 11.79 -10.17
N PHE A 27 0.31 12.23 -10.00
CA PHE A 27 0.63 13.55 -9.46
C PHE A 27 1.75 14.16 -10.29
N ARG A 28 1.76 15.48 -10.40
CA ARG A 28 2.72 16.22 -11.24
C ARG A 28 4.01 16.58 -10.48
N ARG A 29 3.96 16.70 -9.16
CA ARG A 29 5.08 17.15 -8.32
C ARG A 29 5.48 16.05 -7.34
N GLU A 30 6.77 15.95 -7.04
CA GLU A 30 7.32 14.99 -6.06
C GLU A 30 6.72 15.15 -4.66
N CYS A 31 6.33 16.36 -4.25
CA CYS A 31 5.61 16.58 -3.00
C CYS A 31 4.28 15.85 -2.95
N GLY A 32 3.63 15.66 -4.11
CA GLY A 32 2.41 14.88 -4.24
C GLY A 32 2.60 13.41 -3.89
N LYS A 33 3.79 12.82 -4.10
CA LYS A 33 4.08 11.42 -3.71
C LYS A 33 3.85 11.16 -2.22
N ARG A 34 4.11 12.17 -1.39
CA ARG A 34 4.04 12.05 0.07
C ARG A 34 2.62 12.20 0.60
N ALA A 35 1.70 12.75 -0.20
CA ALA A 35 0.30 12.86 0.20
C ALA A 35 -0.30 11.46 0.40
N PHE A 36 -1.00 11.25 1.52
CA PHE A 36 -1.60 9.96 1.84
C PHE A 36 -2.52 9.45 0.74
N ALA A 37 -3.31 10.34 0.13
CA ALA A 37 -4.19 10.00 -0.99
C ALA A 37 -3.44 9.36 -2.17
N ASN A 38 -2.16 9.70 -2.35
CA ASN A 38 -1.31 9.18 -3.43
C ASN A 38 -0.47 7.97 -3.00
N SER A 39 0.09 7.99 -1.78
CA SER A 39 0.95 6.91 -1.30
C SER A 39 0.16 5.69 -0.82
N ALA A 40 -1.02 5.86 -0.25
CA ALA A 40 -1.79 4.78 0.34
C ALA A 40 -2.22 3.70 -0.68
N PRO A 41 -2.78 4.05 -1.87
CA PRO A 41 -3.13 3.04 -2.87
C PRO A 41 -1.93 2.21 -3.32
N ARG A 42 -0.78 2.86 -3.53
CA ARG A 42 0.47 2.20 -3.92
C ARG A 42 0.97 1.25 -2.84
N LEU A 43 1.01 1.70 -1.57
CA LEU A 43 1.41 0.85 -0.45
C LEU A 43 0.48 -0.35 -0.28
N TYR A 44 -0.83 -0.12 -0.39
CA TYR A 44 -1.83 -1.18 -0.29
C TYR A 44 -1.69 -2.20 -1.42
N ASN A 45 -1.50 -1.76 -2.67
CA ASN A 45 -1.34 -2.65 -3.83
C ASN A 45 -0.08 -3.53 -3.75
N ASN A 46 0.98 -3.04 -3.09
CA ASN A 46 2.19 -3.82 -2.85
C ASN A 46 2.03 -4.89 -1.77
N LEU A 47 0.91 -4.92 -1.04
CA LEU A 47 0.65 -5.95 -0.05
C LEU A 47 0.28 -7.29 -0.71
N PRO A 48 0.66 -8.42 -0.09
CA PRO A 48 0.23 -9.73 -0.53
C PRO A 48 -1.29 -9.87 -0.61
N SER A 49 -1.78 -10.69 -1.53
CA SER A 49 -3.20 -10.93 -1.75
C SER A 49 -3.93 -11.39 -0.48
N PHE A 50 -3.30 -12.24 0.36
CA PHE A 50 -3.92 -12.71 1.61
C PHE A 50 -4.15 -11.56 2.61
N VAL A 51 -3.30 -10.53 2.63
CA VAL A 51 -3.49 -9.34 3.47
C VAL A 51 -4.63 -8.49 2.91
N ARG A 52 -4.64 -8.27 1.59
CA ARG A 52 -5.67 -7.47 0.89
C ARG A 52 -7.06 -8.11 0.95
N ALA A 53 -7.16 -9.43 0.84
CA ALA A 53 -8.40 -10.21 0.89
C ALA A 53 -8.91 -10.46 2.32
N ALA A 54 -8.62 -9.58 3.27
CA ALA A 54 -9.16 -9.67 4.62
C ALA A 54 -10.60 -9.14 4.64
N GLU A 55 -11.53 -9.93 5.16
CA GLU A 55 -12.97 -9.60 5.19
C GLU A 55 -13.32 -8.47 6.17
N THR A 56 -12.47 -8.26 7.18
CA THR A 56 -12.69 -7.25 8.22
C THR A 56 -11.43 -6.43 8.48
N ALA A 57 -11.62 -5.20 8.96
CA ALA A 57 -10.52 -4.32 9.34
C ALA A 57 -9.63 -4.92 10.46
N ALA A 58 -10.23 -5.67 11.39
CA ALA A 58 -9.49 -6.34 12.46
C ALA A 58 -8.56 -7.43 11.91
N LEU A 59 -9.08 -8.26 10.98
CA LEU A 59 -8.30 -9.30 10.31
C LEU A 59 -7.22 -8.70 9.41
N PHE A 60 -7.53 -7.62 8.70
CA PHE A 60 -6.57 -6.87 7.90
C PHE A 60 -5.39 -6.40 8.75
N LYS A 61 -5.65 -5.74 9.88
CA LYS A 61 -4.61 -5.28 10.82
C LYS A 61 -3.75 -6.44 11.34
N LYS A 62 -4.38 -7.56 11.69
CA LYS A 62 -3.67 -8.76 12.17
C LYS A 62 -2.74 -9.31 11.08
N ARG A 63 -3.26 -9.55 9.86
CA ARG A 63 -2.48 -10.08 8.73
C ARG A 63 -1.36 -9.13 8.30
N LEU A 64 -1.64 -7.82 8.26
CA LEU A 64 -0.65 -6.79 7.94
C LEU A 64 0.49 -6.80 8.96
N LYS A 65 0.16 -6.82 10.27
CA LYS A 65 1.17 -6.91 11.32
C LYS A 65 2.04 -8.15 11.12
N THR A 66 1.45 -9.33 11.00
CA THR A 66 2.21 -10.56 10.77
C THR A 66 3.12 -10.45 9.55
N HIS A 67 2.60 -9.95 8.42
CA HIS A 67 3.39 -9.80 7.20
C HIS A 67 4.59 -8.85 7.39
N LEU A 68 4.37 -7.67 7.97
CA LEU A 68 5.46 -6.71 8.21
C LEU A 68 6.53 -7.27 9.14
N PHE A 69 6.13 -7.98 10.21
CA PHE A 69 7.07 -8.63 11.12
C PHE A 69 7.87 -9.73 10.42
N THR A 70 7.26 -10.54 9.55
CA THR A 70 7.99 -11.56 8.78
C THR A 70 8.98 -10.96 7.77
N LEU A 71 8.75 -9.73 7.33
CA LEU A 71 9.68 -9.02 6.46
C LEU A 71 10.85 -8.43 7.25
N SER A 72 10.58 -7.88 8.44
CA SER A 72 11.59 -7.19 9.24
C SER A 72 12.40 -8.11 10.16
N TYR A 73 11.87 -9.25 10.58
CA TYR A 73 12.54 -10.18 11.50
C TYR A 73 12.79 -11.53 10.84
N ASP A 74 13.97 -12.08 11.10
CA ASP A 74 14.24 -13.49 10.94
C ASP A 74 13.73 -14.23 12.17
N LEU A 75 12.64 -15.00 12.00
CA LEU A 75 12.03 -15.75 13.09
C LEU A 75 12.85 -16.98 13.50
N ILE A 76 13.85 -17.38 12.72
CA ILE A 76 14.71 -18.53 13.03
C ILE A 76 15.89 -18.07 13.88
N ASN A 77 16.52 -16.97 13.49
CA ASN A 77 17.71 -16.43 14.16
C ASN A 77 17.37 -15.37 15.22
N GLU A 78 16.09 -15.03 15.38
CA GLU A 78 15.59 -13.98 16.29
C GLU A 78 16.22 -12.59 16.05
N GLU A 79 16.74 -12.35 14.85
CA GLU A 79 17.43 -11.13 14.48
C GLU A 79 16.60 -10.25 13.53
N MET A 80 16.84 -8.94 13.59
CA MET A 80 16.30 -7.99 12.62
C MET A 80 17.01 -8.15 11.28
N ARG A 81 16.26 -8.27 10.19
CA ARG A 81 16.83 -8.36 8.85
C ARG A 81 17.50 -7.03 8.47
N PRO A 82 18.82 -7.03 8.21
CA PRO A 82 19.58 -5.79 8.01
C PRO A 82 19.19 -5.01 6.75
N SER A 83 18.49 -5.63 5.80
CA SER A 83 18.01 -5.00 4.56
C SER A 83 16.63 -4.33 4.68
N PHE A 84 15.94 -4.46 5.82
CA PHE A 84 14.61 -3.90 5.98
C PHE A 84 14.68 -2.37 6.11
N ARG A 85 14.33 -1.66 5.04
CA ARG A 85 14.09 -0.21 5.04
C ARG A 85 12.63 0.06 4.67
N LEU A 86 11.98 0.91 5.48
CA LEU A 86 10.67 1.51 5.20
C LEU A 86 10.83 2.76 4.32
#